data_AF-A0A9P5U3M2-F1
#
_entry.id   AF-A0A9P5U3M2-F1
#
_cell.length_a   1.000
_cell.length_b   1.000
_cell.length_c   1.000
_cell.angle_alpha   90.00
_cell.angle_beta   90.00
_cell.angle_gamma   90.00
#
_symmetry.space_group_name_H-M   'P 1'
#
loop_
_entity.id
_entity.type
_entity.pdbx_description
1 polymer ?
#
loop_
_entity_poly.entity_id
_entity_poly.type
_entity_poly.pdbx_seq_one_letter_code
_entity_poly.pdbx_strand_id
1 'polypeptide(L)'
;MPPDLSIAELKTILKAVVGLMSSGEEEEDDVEMKTIYDLIEAGISYRSLHWKEGGEASAAQHGLVENNFMSIENTKSMICSGLKHIAETEGGSPMAIDLILLHLASVETDDTQAVITIPETSSKPEFDRKNTMLWNPFGILANREVPRSTFKIFEAKNFFCMQEHHTAEVVLAAAAICKRDELECTRCALTDGTTWMFFTYRQVGSDSGIYGRTPEIKLGENAEGLPLILGLLRDWLNNAQTPESEMNYFNTV
;
A
#
# COMPACT_ATOMS: atom_id res chain seq x y z
N MET A 1 19.45 -22.81 46.72
CA MET A 1 18.04 -23.21 46.92
C MET A 1 17.20 -21.96 46.77
N PRO A 2 16.28 -21.88 45.80
CA PRO A 2 15.31 -20.80 45.78
C PRO A 2 14.40 -20.91 47.03
N PRO A 3 13.92 -19.78 47.58
CA PRO A 3 13.07 -19.78 48.77
C PRO A 3 11.72 -20.44 48.47
N ASP A 4 11.25 -21.29 49.38
CA ASP A 4 9.93 -21.90 49.33
C ASP A 4 8.85 -20.83 49.54
N LEU A 5 8.16 -20.47 48.45
CA LEU A 5 7.00 -19.60 48.49
C LEU A 5 5.85 -20.29 49.24
N SER A 6 5.28 -19.60 50.21
CA SER A 6 4.12 -20.09 50.94
C SER A 6 2.88 -20.14 50.04
N ILE A 7 1.94 -21.04 50.38
CA ILE A 7 0.65 -21.16 49.67
C ILE A 7 -0.13 -19.82 49.68
N ALA A 8 0.06 -19.00 50.72
CA ALA A 8 -0.56 -17.67 50.80
C ALA A 8 0.00 -16.70 49.75
N GLU A 9 1.31 -16.70 49.53
CA GLU A 9 1.96 -15.87 48.51
C GLU A 9 1.56 -16.32 47.10
N LEU A 10 1.46 -17.63 46.85
CA LEU A 10 0.97 -18.17 45.58
C LEU A 10 -0.47 -17.73 45.28
N LYS A 11 -1.36 -17.69 46.28
CA LYS A 11 -2.74 -17.21 46.09
C LYS A 11 -2.82 -15.71 45.81
N THR A 12 -1.95 -14.92 46.42
CA THR A 12 -1.85 -13.47 46.17
C THR A 12 -1.35 -13.20 44.76
N ILE A 13 -0.33 -13.94 44.31
CA ILE A 13 0.18 -13.87 42.93
C ILE A 13 -0.92 -14.26 41.95
N LEU A 14 -1.63 -15.35 42.20
CA LEU A 14 -2.70 -15.81 41.30
C LEU A 14 -3.86 -14.80 41.22
N LYS A 15 -4.25 -14.16 42.34
CA LYS A 15 -5.25 -13.08 42.33
C LYS A 15 -4.78 -11.84 41.58
N ALA A 16 -3.50 -11.49 41.69
CA ALA A 16 -2.93 -10.38 40.92
C ALA A 16 -2.91 -10.70 39.42
N VAL A 17 -2.54 -11.93 39.04
CA VAL A 17 -2.57 -12.40 37.64
C VAL A 17 -3.99 -12.44 37.10
N VAL A 18 -4.98 -12.93 37.87
CA VAL A 18 -6.39 -12.92 37.45
C VAL A 18 -6.92 -11.49 37.37
N GLY A 19 -6.57 -10.59 38.29
CA GLY A 19 -6.93 -9.17 38.20
C GLY A 19 -6.31 -8.45 37.00
N LEU A 20 -5.09 -8.83 36.60
CA LEU A 20 -4.45 -8.36 35.37
C LEU A 20 -5.11 -8.92 34.10
N MET A 21 -5.76 -10.08 34.19
CA MET A 21 -6.50 -10.66 33.06
C MET A 21 -7.96 -10.17 32.98
N SER A 22 -8.54 -9.71 34.09
CA SER A 22 -9.93 -9.21 34.15
C SER A 22 -10.06 -7.69 34.03
N SER A 23 -8.96 -6.94 33.93
CA SER A 23 -8.96 -5.49 33.69
C SER A 23 -8.94 -5.11 32.20
N GLY A 24 -9.13 -6.10 31.32
CA GLY A 24 -9.21 -5.93 29.87
C GLY A 24 -10.64 -5.86 29.31
N GLU A 25 -11.64 -5.39 30.07
CA GLU A 25 -12.84 -4.82 29.45
C GLU A 25 -12.44 -3.43 28.92
N GLU A 26 -11.69 -3.47 27.84
CA GLU A 26 -11.22 -2.30 27.11
C GLU A 26 -12.42 -1.73 26.35
N GLU A 27 -12.72 -0.45 26.57
CA GLU A 27 -13.57 0.31 25.66
C GLU A 27 -13.00 0.11 24.25
N GLU A 28 -13.74 -0.58 23.39
CA GLU A 28 -13.49 -0.59 21.96
C GLU A 28 -13.61 0.87 21.53
N ASP A 29 -12.47 1.54 21.37
CA ASP A 29 -12.42 2.78 20.60
C ASP A 29 -12.89 2.38 19.21
N ASP A 30 -14.15 2.68 18.91
CA ASP A 30 -14.76 2.49 17.61
C ASP A 30 -13.85 3.17 16.57
N VAL A 31 -13.05 2.37 15.87
CA VAL A 31 -12.14 2.87 14.85
C VAL A 31 -13.01 3.46 13.75
N GLU A 32 -13.06 4.78 13.69
CA GLU A 32 -13.83 5.50 12.70
C GLU A 32 -13.27 5.19 11.31
N MET A 33 -13.92 4.26 10.62
CA MET A 33 -13.57 3.94 9.23
C MET A 33 -13.85 5.13 8.35
N LYS A 34 -12.84 5.54 7.58
CA LYS A 34 -13.02 6.57 6.56
C LYS A 34 -13.87 6.04 5.42
N THR A 35 -14.70 6.91 4.90
CA THR A 35 -15.71 6.63 3.88
C THR A 35 -15.62 7.63 2.75
N ILE A 36 -16.40 7.42 1.70
CA ILE A 36 -16.54 8.40 0.63
C ILE A 36 -17.10 9.75 1.13
N TYR A 37 -17.83 9.77 2.25
CA TYR A 37 -18.32 11.02 2.83
C TYR A 37 -17.16 11.88 3.37
N ASP A 38 -16.15 11.28 3.98
CA ASP A 38 -14.94 11.99 4.42
C ASP A 38 -14.22 12.64 3.24
N LEU A 39 -14.20 11.99 2.07
CA LEU A 39 -13.65 12.58 0.85
C LEU A 39 -14.47 13.80 0.39
N ILE A 40 -15.79 13.69 0.41
CA ILE A 40 -16.69 14.79 0.04
C ILE A 40 -16.51 15.97 1.00
N GLU A 41 -16.44 15.72 2.31
CA GLU A 41 -16.18 16.74 3.33
C GLU A 41 -14.82 17.41 3.15
N ALA A 42 -13.81 16.64 2.74
CA ALA A 42 -12.49 17.15 2.37
C ALA A 42 -12.45 17.86 0.99
N GLY A 43 -13.59 18.03 0.31
CA GLY A 43 -13.65 18.65 -1.01
C GLY A 43 -12.95 17.83 -2.10
N ILE A 44 -12.78 16.52 -1.90
CA ILE A 44 -12.14 15.60 -2.83
C ILE A 44 -13.21 14.92 -3.67
N SER A 45 -13.16 15.13 -4.99
CA SER A 45 -14.09 14.52 -5.93
C SER A 45 -13.47 13.35 -6.68
N TYR A 46 -14.29 12.38 -7.05
CA TYR A 46 -13.87 11.20 -7.81
C TYR A 46 -13.97 11.43 -9.33
N ARG A 47 -12.99 10.92 -10.08
CA ARG A 47 -13.04 10.74 -11.53
C ARG A 47 -12.58 9.34 -11.92
N SER A 48 -13.15 8.80 -12.99
CA SER A 48 -12.74 7.47 -13.46
C SER A 48 -11.51 7.58 -14.36
N LEU A 49 -10.51 6.73 -14.15
CA LEU A 49 -9.39 6.58 -15.08
C LEU A 49 -9.76 5.54 -16.14
N HIS A 50 -9.90 6.00 -17.38
CA HIS A 50 -10.23 5.15 -18.50
C HIS A 50 -9.00 4.86 -19.34
N TRP A 51 -8.81 3.60 -19.75
CA TRP A 51 -7.75 3.26 -20.69
C TRP A 51 -7.90 4.06 -22.00
N LYS A 52 -6.78 4.60 -22.49
CA LYS A 52 -6.64 5.02 -23.88
C LYS A 52 -6.75 3.81 -24.80
N GLU A 53 -7.08 4.04 -26.07
CA GLU A 53 -7.06 2.98 -27.08
C GLU A 53 -5.67 2.32 -27.13
N GLY A 54 -5.60 1.00 -26.88
CA GLY A 54 -4.35 0.25 -26.80
C GLY A 54 -3.49 0.54 -25.56
N GLY A 55 -3.94 1.36 -24.62
CA GLY A 55 -3.20 1.76 -23.42
C GLY A 55 -2.85 0.57 -22.52
N GLU A 56 -3.80 -0.34 -22.30
CA GLU A 56 -3.61 -1.53 -21.48
C GLU A 56 -2.54 -2.48 -22.08
N ALA A 57 -2.66 -2.76 -23.38
CA ALA A 57 -1.67 -3.59 -24.09
C ALA A 57 -0.28 -2.92 -24.12
N SER A 58 -0.22 -1.60 -24.27
CA SER A 58 1.03 -0.84 -24.25
C SER A 58 1.68 -0.86 -22.87
N ALA A 59 0.89 -0.71 -21.80
CA ALA A 59 1.36 -0.86 -20.43
C ALA A 59 1.89 -2.28 -20.19
N ALA A 60 1.13 -3.32 -20.56
CA ALA A 60 1.58 -4.70 -20.43
C ALA A 60 2.89 -4.96 -21.20
N GLN A 61 3.00 -4.46 -22.44
CA GLN A 61 4.23 -4.56 -23.23
C GLN A 61 5.40 -3.82 -22.57
N HIS A 62 5.13 -2.68 -21.95
CA HIS A 62 6.13 -1.95 -21.19
C HIS A 62 6.60 -2.73 -19.97
N GLY A 63 5.75 -3.51 -19.30
CA GLY A 63 6.17 -4.34 -18.17
C GLY A 63 6.87 -5.65 -18.53
N LEU A 64 7.04 -5.98 -19.81
CA LEU A 64 7.78 -7.17 -20.28
C LEU A 64 9.29 -6.94 -20.41
N VAL A 65 9.81 -5.80 -19.95
CA VAL A 65 11.26 -5.55 -19.98
C VAL A 65 11.95 -6.40 -18.91
N GLU A 66 13.04 -7.02 -19.32
CA GLU A 66 13.84 -7.91 -18.46
C GLU A 66 15.29 -7.44 -18.44
N ASN A 67 16.04 -7.91 -17.44
CA ASN A 67 17.49 -7.81 -17.39
C ASN A 67 18.13 -9.20 -17.26
N ASN A 68 19.46 -9.26 -17.18
CA ASN A 68 20.18 -10.53 -17.04
C ASN A 68 20.01 -11.21 -15.67
N PHE A 69 19.40 -10.54 -14.68
CA PHE A 69 19.29 -11.02 -13.31
C PHE A 69 17.92 -11.66 -13.01
N MET A 70 16.84 -11.11 -13.58
CA MET A 70 15.48 -11.53 -13.27
C MET A 70 14.56 -11.39 -14.49
N SER A 71 14.29 -12.51 -15.16
CA SER A 71 13.29 -12.58 -16.24
C SER A 71 11.86 -12.56 -15.69
N ILE A 72 10.90 -12.18 -16.53
CA ILE A 72 9.48 -12.15 -16.19
C ILE A 72 8.99 -13.55 -15.80
N GLU A 73 9.44 -14.58 -16.50
CA GLU A 73 9.04 -15.97 -16.26
C GLU A 73 9.61 -16.50 -14.94
N ASN A 74 10.85 -16.11 -14.58
CA ASN A 74 11.39 -16.44 -13.27
C ASN A 74 10.61 -15.73 -12.16
N THR A 75 10.26 -14.45 -12.34
CA THR A 75 9.45 -13.70 -11.38
C THR A 75 8.06 -14.32 -11.21
N LYS A 76 7.36 -14.66 -12.30
CA LYS A 76 6.08 -15.39 -12.24
C LYS A 76 6.24 -16.70 -11.48
N SER A 77 7.26 -17.50 -11.80
CA SER A 77 7.51 -18.79 -11.13
C SER A 77 7.72 -18.63 -9.62
N MET A 78 8.50 -17.62 -9.20
CA MET A 78 8.72 -17.32 -7.79
C MET A 78 7.45 -16.87 -7.08
N ILE A 79 6.67 -15.97 -7.70
CA ILE A 79 5.41 -15.51 -7.14
C ILE A 79 4.42 -16.67 -7.00
N CYS A 80 4.21 -17.45 -8.06
CA CYS A 80 3.32 -18.62 -8.02
C CYS A 80 3.77 -19.66 -6.98
N SER A 81 5.07 -19.83 -6.77
CA SER A 81 5.59 -20.70 -5.71
C SER A 81 5.32 -20.14 -4.32
N GLY A 82 5.53 -18.83 -4.12
CA GLY A 82 5.23 -18.15 -2.86
C GLY A 82 3.74 -18.24 -2.51
N LEU A 83 2.86 -17.96 -3.48
CA LEU A 83 1.41 -18.02 -3.31
C LEU A 83 0.91 -19.42 -2.95
N LYS A 84 1.56 -20.50 -3.41
CA LYS A 84 1.21 -21.89 -3.02
C LYS A 84 1.49 -22.20 -1.55
N HIS A 85 2.40 -21.46 -0.92
CA HIS A 85 2.84 -21.70 0.46
C HIS A 85 2.17 -20.77 1.48
N ILE A 86 1.56 -19.68 1.01
CA ILE A 86 0.74 -18.82 1.83
C ILE A 86 -0.65 -19.44 1.84
N ALA A 87 -1.08 -19.94 3.01
CA ALA A 87 -2.46 -20.37 3.17
C ALA A 87 -3.38 -19.20 2.77
N GLU A 88 -4.50 -19.46 2.09
CA GLU A 88 -5.52 -18.46 1.68
C GLU A 88 -6.12 -17.63 2.85
N THR A 89 -5.58 -17.80 4.06
CA THR A 89 -6.00 -17.19 5.30
C THR A 89 -5.60 -15.72 5.34
N GLU A 90 -6.52 -14.89 4.84
CA GLU A 90 -6.89 -13.53 5.29
C GLU A 90 -5.85 -12.40 5.25
N GLY A 91 -4.58 -12.69 5.01
CA GLY A 91 -3.54 -11.71 4.74
C GLY A 91 -3.27 -11.61 3.24
N GLY A 92 -3.05 -10.39 2.75
CA GLY A 92 -2.45 -10.16 1.45
C GLY A 92 -1.14 -10.93 1.31
N SER A 93 -0.53 -10.85 0.14
CA SER A 93 0.77 -11.47 -0.11
C SER A 93 1.88 -10.41 -0.13
N PRO A 94 2.40 -9.97 1.04
CA PRO A 94 3.59 -9.13 1.10
C PRO A 94 4.73 -9.74 0.30
N MET A 95 4.85 -11.08 0.30
CA MET A 95 5.82 -11.79 -0.53
C MET A 95 5.63 -11.53 -2.03
N ALA A 96 4.39 -11.49 -2.54
CA ALA A 96 4.15 -11.14 -3.94
C ALA A 96 4.52 -9.69 -4.22
N ILE A 97 4.18 -8.76 -3.31
CA ILE A 97 4.57 -7.35 -3.41
C ILE A 97 6.10 -7.24 -3.48
N ASP A 98 6.82 -7.85 -2.54
CA ASP A 98 8.28 -7.83 -2.47
C ASP A 98 8.92 -8.37 -3.74
N LEU A 99 8.42 -9.48 -4.30
CA LEU A 99 8.92 -10.06 -5.54
C LEU A 99 8.67 -9.15 -6.75
N ILE A 100 7.51 -8.50 -6.82
CA ILE A 100 7.19 -7.52 -7.87
C ILE A 100 8.12 -6.31 -7.78
N LEU A 101 8.32 -5.77 -6.56
CA LEU A 101 9.20 -4.62 -6.34
C LEU A 101 10.67 -4.96 -6.54
N LEU A 102 11.09 -6.18 -6.22
CA LEU A 102 12.44 -6.66 -6.50
C LEU A 102 12.68 -6.77 -8.01
N HIS A 103 11.70 -7.27 -8.77
CA HIS A 103 11.79 -7.28 -10.23
C HIS A 103 11.92 -5.85 -10.78
N LEU A 104 11.02 -4.95 -10.35
CA LEU A 104 11.03 -3.53 -10.73
C LEU A 104 12.39 -2.90 -10.44
N ALA A 105 12.90 -3.05 -9.21
CA ALA A 105 14.18 -2.50 -8.80
C ALA A 105 15.33 -3.08 -9.61
N SER A 106 15.29 -4.36 -9.96
CA SER A 106 16.34 -4.97 -10.79
C SER A 106 16.38 -4.36 -12.19
N VAL A 107 15.22 -4.04 -12.79
CA VAL A 107 15.11 -3.52 -14.16
C VAL A 107 15.40 -2.02 -14.22
N GLU A 108 14.91 -1.25 -13.24
CA GLU A 108 14.98 0.21 -13.24
C GLU A 108 16.21 0.78 -12.51
N THR A 109 16.96 -0.04 -11.78
CA THR A 109 18.21 0.42 -11.14
C THR A 109 19.36 0.35 -12.14
N ASP A 110 20.06 1.46 -12.31
CA ASP A 110 21.29 1.57 -13.09
C ASP A 110 22.37 2.36 -12.34
N ASP A 111 23.46 2.70 -13.01
CA ASP A 111 24.58 3.44 -12.42
C ASP A 111 24.22 4.88 -12.02
N THR A 112 23.06 5.38 -12.45
CA THR A 112 22.60 6.77 -12.28
C THR A 112 21.34 6.89 -11.43
N GLN A 113 20.51 5.86 -11.36
CA GLN A 113 19.24 5.83 -10.66
C GLN A 113 19.11 4.53 -9.85
N ALA A 114 18.72 4.66 -8.58
CA ALA A 114 18.42 3.52 -7.72
C ALA A 114 16.95 3.52 -7.33
N VAL A 115 16.28 2.39 -7.52
CA VAL A 115 14.96 2.17 -6.94
C VAL A 115 15.13 1.66 -5.53
N ILE A 116 14.78 2.50 -4.55
CA ILE A 116 14.82 2.15 -3.14
C ILE A 116 13.42 1.72 -2.73
N THR A 117 13.23 0.41 -2.62
CA THR A 117 12.06 -0.14 -1.94
C THR A 117 12.31 -0.06 -0.44
N ILE A 118 11.62 0.86 0.21
CA ILE A 118 11.57 0.90 1.67
C ILE A 118 10.35 0.04 2.02
N PRO A 119 10.53 -1.25 2.39
CA PRO A 119 9.43 -2.00 2.97
C PRO A 119 8.94 -1.17 4.13
N GLU A 120 7.62 -1.04 4.28
CA GLU A 120 7.08 -0.18 5.30
C GLU A 120 7.66 -0.63 6.65
N THR A 121 8.65 0.12 7.15
CA THR A 121 9.19 -0.16 8.45
C THR A 121 8.00 0.03 9.35
N SER A 122 7.67 -0.98 10.14
CA SER A 122 6.91 -0.76 11.35
C SER A 122 7.69 0.27 12.18
N SER A 123 7.53 1.56 11.83
CA SER A 123 7.68 2.63 12.77
C SER A 123 6.60 2.28 13.77
N LYS A 124 6.99 1.55 14.81
CA LYS A 124 6.33 1.66 16.08
C LYS A 124 6.40 3.17 16.41
N PRO A 125 5.31 3.96 16.35
CA PRO A 125 5.09 4.76 17.54
C PRO A 125 4.97 3.73 18.68
N GLU A 126 5.52 4.04 19.83
CA GLU A 126 5.61 3.10 20.95
C GLU A 126 4.37 2.21 21.10
N PHE A 127 4.68 0.92 21.23
CA PHE A 127 3.82 -0.20 21.58
C PHE A 127 2.62 0.21 22.46
N ASP A 128 1.42 0.29 21.87
CA ASP A 128 0.19 0.03 22.62
C ASP A 128 -0.48 -1.25 22.10
N ARG A 129 -0.89 -2.10 23.03
CA ARG A 129 -1.07 -3.55 22.89
C ARG A 129 -2.42 -3.99 22.31
N LYS A 130 -3.15 -3.09 21.65
CA LYS A 130 -4.53 -3.32 21.20
C LYS A 130 -4.59 -3.48 19.69
N ASN A 131 -5.10 -4.63 19.27
CA ASN A 131 -4.87 -5.25 17.98
C ASN A 131 -5.81 -4.73 16.88
N THR A 132 -5.75 -3.43 16.62
CA THR A 132 -6.22 -2.81 15.36
C THR A 132 -5.16 -1.79 14.95
N MET A 133 -4.29 -2.24 14.03
CA MET A 133 -3.33 -1.38 13.34
C MET A 133 -4.08 -0.24 12.64
N LEU A 134 -4.17 0.91 13.30
CA LEU A 134 -4.20 2.18 12.58
C LEU A 134 -2.86 2.28 11.85
N TRP A 135 -2.89 2.01 10.55
CA TRP A 135 -1.88 2.51 9.64
C TRP A 135 -1.78 4.02 9.93
N ASN A 136 -0.63 4.48 10.45
CA ASN A 136 -0.35 5.90 10.53
C ASN A 136 0.57 6.25 9.37
N PRO A 137 0.04 6.43 8.14
CA PRO A 137 0.86 6.80 7.00
C PRO A 137 1.61 8.11 7.29
N PHE A 138 1.09 8.98 8.16
CA PHE A 138 1.71 10.26 8.50
C PHE A 138 3.05 10.14 9.23
N GLY A 139 3.32 9.05 9.96
CA GLY A 139 4.55 8.88 10.75
C GLY A 139 5.79 8.69 9.88
N ILE A 140 5.71 7.83 8.87
CA ILE A 140 6.81 7.56 7.93
C ILE A 140 7.01 8.73 6.97
N LEU A 141 5.90 9.33 6.54
CA LEU A 141 5.93 10.46 5.62
C LEU A 141 6.43 11.76 6.29
N ALA A 142 6.52 11.84 7.62
CA ALA A 142 7.12 12.97 8.32
C ALA A 142 8.65 13.05 8.18
N ASN A 143 9.29 11.99 7.66
CA ASN A 143 10.74 11.97 7.48
C ASN A 143 11.13 12.72 6.20
N ARG A 144 11.69 13.93 6.36
CA ARG A 144 12.00 14.91 5.29
C ARG A 144 13.05 14.47 4.26
N GLU A 145 13.67 13.30 4.42
CA GLU A 145 14.74 12.81 3.54
C GLU A 145 14.25 12.02 2.32
N VAL A 146 12.94 11.75 2.21
CA VAL A 146 12.39 11.06 1.05
C VAL A 146 12.40 12.01 -0.16
N PRO A 147 12.96 11.62 -1.32
CA PRO A 147 12.96 12.45 -2.53
C PRO A 147 11.54 12.90 -2.91
N ARG A 148 11.39 14.11 -3.44
CA ARG A 148 10.07 14.65 -3.82
C ARG A 148 9.36 13.81 -4.90
N SER A 149 10.11 13.06 -5.71
CA SER A 149 9.61 12.24 -6.82
C SER A 149 9.41 10.77 -6.42
N THR A 150 8.75 10.49 -5.30
CA THR A 150 8.44 9.10 -4.92
C THR A 150 7.05 8.68 -5.34
N PHE A 151 6.98 7.55 -6.02
CA PHE A 151 5.77 6.76 -6.18
C PHE A 151 5.45 6.02 -4.87
N LYS A 152 4.16 5.96 -4.47
CA LYS A 152 3.73 5.36 -3.19
C LYS A 152 2.90 4.10 -3.42
N ILE A 153 3.14 3.07 -2.62
CA ILE A 153 2.35 1.84 -2.61
C ILE A 153 1.80 1.66 -1.20
N PHE A 154 0.49 1.54 -1.10
CA PHE A 154 -0.25 1.24 0.13
C PHE A 154 -0.58 -0.24 0.13
N GLU A 155 -0.18 -0.94 1.19
CA GLU A 155 -0.46 -2.37 1.36
C GLU A 155 -1.78 -2.56 2.11
N ALA A 156 -2.71 -3.28 1.49
CA ALA A 156 -3.95 -3.72 2.10
C ALA A 156 -3.76 -5.09 2.73
N LYS A 157 -4.32 -5.26 3.94
CA LYS A 157 -4.29 -6.57 4.61
C LYS A 157 -5.05 -7.65 3.86
N ASN A 158 -6.06 -7.31 3.07
CA ASN A 158 -6.77 -8.24 2.20
C ASN A 158 -7.62 -7.48 1.17
N PHE A 159 -8.24 -8.23 0.27
CA PHE A 159 -9.14 -7.71 -0.75
C PHE A 159 -10.33 -6.92 -0.18
N PHE A 160 -10.91 -7.33 0.95
CA PHE A 160 -12.02 -6.58 1.56
C PHE A 160 -11.57 -5.20 2.02
N CYS A 161 -10.33 -5.08 2.50
CA CYS A 161 -9.74 -3.79 2.78
C CYS A 161 -9.59 -2.95 1.50
N MET A 162 -9.34 -3.52 0.32
CA MET A 162 -9.24 -2.72 -0.91
C MET A 162 -10.54 -2.05 -1.37
N GLN A 163 -11.69 -2.35 -0.75
CA GLN A 163 -12.97 -1.75 -1.11
C GLN A 163 -13.08 -0.26 -0.68
N GLU A 164 -14.28 0.32 -0.81
CA GLU A 164 -14.52 1.77 -0.76
C GLU A 164 -13.95 2.48 0.49
N HIS A 165 -13.90 1.79 1.64
CA HIS A 165 -13.44 2.37 2.90
C HIS A 165 -11.94 2.70 2.90
N HIS A 166 -11.06 1.73 2.59
CA HIS A 166 -9.63 2.05 2.58
C HIS A 166 -9.22 2.85 1.35
N THR A 167 -9.99 2.79 0.26
CA THR A 167 -9.79 3.71 -0.86
C THR A 167 -9.88 5.16 -0.37
N ALA A 168 -10.86 5.50 0.46
CA ALA A 168 -10.97 6.83 1.04
C ALA A 168 -9.77 7.19 1.93
N GLU A 169 -9.36 6.27 2.80
CA GLU A 169 -8.21 6.44 3.69
C GLU A 169 -6.91 6.75 2.91
N VAL A 170 -6.59 5.95 1.90
CA VAL A 170 -5.35 6.14 1.12
C VAL A 170 -5.39 7.38 0.22
N VAL A 171 -6.58 7.80 -0.22
CA VAL A 171 -6.75 9.06 -0.97
C VAL A 171 -6.57 10.26 -0.04
N LEU A 172 -7.09 10.22 1.18
CA LEU A 172 -6.83 11.26 2.19
C LEU A 172 -5.35 11.33 2.55
N ALA A 173 -4.67 10.18 2.67
CA ALA A 173 -3.23 10.13 2.87
C ALA A 173 -2.47 10.77 1.68
N ALA A 174 -2.87 10.46 0.44
CA ALA A 174 -2.31 11.08 -0.76
C ALA A 174 -2.53 12.60 -0.80
N ALA A 175 -3.72 13.07 -0.39
CA ALA A 175 -4.02 14.50 -0.28
C ALA A 175 -3.12 15.20 0.74
N ALA A 176 -2.90 14.59 1.90
CA ALA A 176 -2.01 15.11 2.92
C ALA A 176 -0.54 15.14 2.47
N ILE A 177 -0.09 14.14 1.69
CA ILE A 177 1.23 14.14 1.06
C ILE A 177 1.37 15.34 0.13
N CYS A 178 0.42 15.52 -0.80
CA CYS A 178 0.44 16.65 -1.72
C CYS A 178 0.49 18.00 -1.00
N LYS A 179 -0.34 18.17 0.03
CA LYS A 179 -0.37 19.40 0.83
C LYS A 179 0.93 19.65 1.58
N ARG A 180 1.52 18.63 2.21
CA ARG A 180 2.76 18.76 2.98
C ARG A 180 3.96 19.03 2.09
N ASP A 181 4.06 18.33 0.97
CA ASP A 181 5.24 18.35 0.10
C ASP A 181 5.12 19.37 -1.05
N GLU A 182 4.04 20.17 -1.05
CA GLU A 182 3.72 21.18 -2.06
C GLU A 182 3.66 20.58 -3.48
N LEU A 183 3.07 19.39 -3.62
CA LEU A 183 2.92 18.68 -4.89
C LEU A 183 1.55 18.96 -5.50
N GLU A 184 1.52 19.28 -6.79
CA GLU A 184 0.27 19.44 -7.54
C GLU A 184 -0.48 18.10 -7.66
N CYS A 185 0.26 17.00 -7.87
CA CYS A 185 -0.30 15.67 -7.99
C CYS A 185 0.62 14.60 -7.38
N THR A 186 0.03 13.43 -7.10
CA THR A 186 0.75 12.21 -6.73
C THR A 186 0.09 11.01 -7.37
N ARG A 187 0.90 9.99 -7.66
CA ARG A 187 0.46 8.68 -8.16
C ARG A 187 0.73 7.63 -7.08
N CYS A 188 -0.24 6.74 -6.88
CA CYS A 188 -0.26 5.82 -5.76
C CYS A 188 -0.91 4.49 -6.13
N ALA A 189 -0.34 3.35 -5.74
CA ALA A 189 -1.03 2.06 -5.83
C ALA A 189 -1.56 1.62 -4.47
N LEU A 190 -2.68 0.93 -4.46
CA LEU A 190 -3.21 0.16 -3.33
C LEU A 190 -3.20 -1.32 -3.73
N THR A 191 -2.67 -2.20 -2.90
CA THR A 191 -2.58 -3.62 -3.23
C THR A 191 -2.58 -4.52 -2.01
N ASP A 192 -3.19 -5.70 -2.14
CA ASP A 192 -3.02 -6.82 -1.20
C ASP A 192 -1.99 -7.86 -1.72
N GLY A 193 -1.19 -7.51 -2.72
CA GLY A 193 -0.24 -8.38 -3.40
C GLY A 193 -0.82 -9.23 -4.53
N THR A 194 -2.12 -9.53 -4.53
CA THR A 194 -2.78 -10.31 -5.60
C THR A 194 -3.76 -9.48 -6.43
N THR A 195 -4.26 -8.39 -5.86
CA THR A 195 -5.09 -7.38 -6.52
C THR A 195 -4.40 -6.03 -6.39
N TRP A 196 -4.39 -5.28 -7.46
CA TRP A 196 -3.76 -3.97 -7.56
C TRP A 196 -4.76 -2.94 -8.04
N MET A 197 -4.75 -1.77 -7.42
CA MET A 197 -5.52 -0.61 -7.84
C MET A 197 -4.58 0.57 -7.95
N PHE A 198 -4.53 1.16 -9.12
CA PHE A 198 -3.70 2.33 -9.39
C PHE A 198 -4.59 3.55 -9.28
N PHE A 199 -4.24 4.52 -8.43
CA PHE A 199 -4.94 5.81 -8.38
C PHE A 199 -4.00 7.03 -8.40
N THR A 200 -4.56 8.16 -8.79
CA THR A 200 -3.92 9.46 -8.72
C THR A 200 -4.71 10.40 -7.84
N TYR A 201 -4.02 11.34 -7.22
CA TYR A 201 -4.62 12.47 -6.56
C TYR A 201 -4.00 13.75 -7.13
N ARG A 202 -4.84 14.75 -7.40
CA ARG A 202 -4.44 16.08 -7.84
C ARG A 202 -5.12 17.13 -6.97
N GLN A 203 -4.31 18.04 -6.45
CA GLN A 203 -4.80 19.17 -5.69
C GLN A 203 -5.45 20.20 -6.62
N VAL A 204 -6.62 20.72 -6.23
CA VAL A 204 -7.37 21.73 -6.99
C VAL A 204 -7.64 22.91 -6.06
N GLY A 205 -6.70 23.84 -5.93
CA GLY A 205 -6.80 24.93 -4.96
C GLY A 205 -6.20 24.56 -3.60
N SER A 206 -6.52 25.31 -2.54
CA SER A 206 -5.87 25.14 -1.23
C SER A 206 -6.35 23.92 -0.45
N ASP A 207 -7.63 23.57 -0.57
CA ASP A 207 -8.30 22.62 0.33
C ASP A 207 -9.27 21.66 -0.40
N SER A 208 -9.13 21.49 -1.71
CA SER A 208 -9.91 20.50 -2.47
C SER A 208 -9.03 19.76 -3.46
N GLY A 209 -9.57 18.66 -3.99
CA GLY A 209 -8.82 17.79 -4.88
C GLY A 209 -9.69 16.93 -5.77
N ILE A 210 -9.03 16.24 -6.68
CA ILE A 210 -9.64 15.25 -7.55
C ILE A 210 -8.77 14.00 -7.44
N TYR A 211 -9.39 12.85 -7.23
CA TYR A 211 -8.71 11.58 -7.36
C TYR A 211 -9.34 10.75 -8.46
N GLY A 212 -8.53 9.95 -9.14
CA GLY A 212 -9.04 8.94 -10.06
C GLY A 212 -8.35 7.62 -9.89
N ARG A 213 -9.06 6.53 -10.17
CA ARG A 213 -8.53 5.16 -10.01
C ARG A 213 -8.82 4.30 -11.22
N THR A 214 -7.95 3.33 -11.45
CA THR A 214 -8.16 2.26 -12.42
C THR A 214 -9.16 1.25 -11.86
N PRO A 215 -9.76 0.41 -12.73
CA PRO A 215 -10.31 -0.86 -12.29
C PRO A 215 -9.27 -1.69 -11.52
N GLU A 216 -9.75 -2.65 -10.73
CA GLU A 216 -8.90 -3.64 -10.07
C GLU A 216 -8.18 -4.50 -11.10
N ILE A 217 -6.87 -4.64 -10.93
CA ILE A 217 -6.01 -5.47 -11.76
C ILE A 217 -5.62 -6.69 -10.93
N LYS A 218 -6.08 -7.85 -11.37
CA LYS A 218 -5.73 -9.12 -10.73
C LYS A 218 -4.39 -9.59 -11.24
N LEU A 219 -3.52 -9.98 -10.32
CA LEU A 219 -2.28 -10.68 -10.64
C LEU A 219 -2.57 -12.02 -11.30
N GLY A 220 -3.60 -12.73 -10.80
CA GLY A 220 -4.05 -14.01 -11.32
C GLY A 220 -3.26 -15.21 -10.78
N GLU A 221 -3.80 -16.42 -10.98
CA GLU A 221 -3.24 -17.66 -10.40
C GLU A 221 -1.84 -17.98 -10.94
N ASN A 222 -1.55 -17.56 -12.18
CA ASN A 222 -0.28 -17.79 -12.85
C ASN A 222 0.52 -16.49 -13.04
N ALA A 223 0.18 -15.45 -12.27
CA ALA A 223 0.75 -14.12 -12.40
C ALA A 223 0.63 -13.56 -13.84
N GLU A 224 -0.47 -13.86 -14.54
CA GLU A 224 -0.74 -13.36 -15.89
C GLU A 224 -0.90 -11.84 -15.95
N GLY A 225 -1.36 -11.22 -14.86
CA GLY A 225 -1.47 -9.76 -14.72
C GLY A 225 -0.14 -9.07 -14.43
N LEU A 226 0.93 -9.82 -14.16
CA LEU A 226 2.23 -9.27 -13.78
C LEU A 226 2.79 -8.25 -14.79
N PRO A 227 2.78 -8.49 -16.12
CA PRO A 227 3.29 -7.51 -17.08
C PRO A 227 2.53 -6.19 -17.03
N LEU A 228 1.21 -6.22 -16.83
CA LEU A 228 0.42 -5.00 -16.73
C LEU A 228 0.77 -4.21 -15.46
N ILE A 229 0.85 -4.89 -14.31
CA ILE A 229 1.23 -4.30 -13.03
C ILE A 229 2.62 -3.66 -13.12
N LEU A 230 3.62 -4.38 -13.64
CA LEU A 230 4.97 -3.86 -13.82
C LEU A 230 5.01 -2.68 -14.77
N GLY A 231 4.29 -2.73 -15.89
CA GLY A 231 4.24 -1.63 -16.86
C GLY A 231 3.70 -0.33 -16.26
N LEU A 232 2.67 -0.44 -15.43
CA LEU A 232 2.10 0.70 -14.70
C LEU A 232 3.05 1.22 -13.62
N LEU A 233 3.66 0.33 -12.83
CA LEU A 233 4.65 0.71 -11.81
C LEU A 233 5.84 1.45 -12.44
N ARG A 234 6.35 0.97 -13.57
CA ARG A 234 7.44 1.61 -14.32
C ARG A 234 7.04 2.98 -14.86
N ASP A 235 5.86 3.09 -15.48
CA ASP A 235 5.37 4.39 -15.94
C ASP A 235 5.25 5.38 -14.79
N TRP A 236 4.75 4.93 -13.64
CA TRP A 236 4.49 5.79 -12.50
C TRP A 236 5.74 6.16 -11.73
N LEU A 237 6.74 5.28 -11.68
CA LEU A 237 8.07 5.63 -11.21
C LEU A 237 8.68 6.74 -12.07
N ASN A 238 8.60 6.60 -13.40
CA ASN A 238 9.23 7.53 -14.34
C ASN A 238 8.44 8.83 -14.55
N ASN A 239 7.16 8.85 -14.17
CA ASN A 239 6.25 9.98 -14.39
C ASN A 239 5.49 10.36 -13.10
N ALA A 240 6.08 10.14 -11.92
CA ALA A 240 5.42 10.27 -10.62
C ALA A 240 4.75 11.64 -10.38
N GLN A 241 5.33 12.71 -10.93
CA GLN A 241 4.84 14.09 -10.82
C GLN A 241 4.27 14.65 -12.12
N THR A 242 4.24 13.84 -13.19
CA THR A 242 3.74 14.28 -14.49
C THR A 242 2.23 14.49 -14.39
N PRO A 243 1.70 15.65 -14.84
CA PRO A 243 0.28 15.96 -14.74
C PRO A 243 -0.62 14.89 -15.37
N GLU A 244 -1.86 14.83 -14.89
CA GLU A 244 -2.87 13.85 -15.34
C GLU A 244 -3.12 13.91 -16.86
N SER A 245 -3.05 15.12 -17.44
CA SER A 245 -3.21 15.35 -18.89
C SER A 245 -2.12 14.67 -19.75
N GLU A 246 -1.00 14.31 -19.13
CA GLU A 246 0.17 13.73 -19.77
C GLU A 246 0.35 12.23 -19.42
N MET A 247 -0.66 11.59 -18.84
CA MET A 247 -0.61 10.15 -18.60
C MET A 247 -0.49 9.36 -19.89
N ASN A 248 0.41 8.39 -19.93
CA ASN A 248 0.65 7.59 -21.13
C ASN A 248 -0.53 6.67 -21.48
N TYR A 249 -1.21 6.10 -20.47
CA TYR A 249 -2.18 5.03 -20.70
C TYR A 249 -3.63 5.38 -20.40
N PHE A 250 -3.89 6.49 -19.70
CA PHE A 250 -5.23 6.81 -19.19
C PHE A 250 -5.74 8.17 -19.67
N ASN A 251 -7.05 8.24 -19.90
CA ASN A 251 -7.83 9.45 -20.02
C ASN A 251 -8.60 9.68 -18.71
N THR A 252 -8.77 10.95 -18.40
CA THR A 252 -9.57 11.42 -17.27
C THR A 252 -10.93 11.80 -17.80
N VAL A 253 -12.01 11.20 -17.30
CA VAL A 253 -13.39 11.54 -17.69
C VAL A 253 -14.14 12.11 -16.50
#